data_AF-A0A7C6S1U5-F1
#
_entry.id   AF-A0A7C6S1U5-F1
#
_cell.length_a   1.000
_cell.length_b   1.000
_cell.length_c   1.000
_cell.angle_alpha   90.00
_cell.angle_beta   90.00
_cell.angle_gamma   90.00
#
_symmetry.space_group_name_H-M   'P 1'
#
loop_
_entity.id
_entity.type
_entity.pdbx_description
1 polymer ?
#
loop_
_entity_poly.entity_id
_entity_poly.type
_entity_poly.pdbx_seq_one_letter_code
_entity_poly.pdbx_strand_id
1 'polypeptide(L)'
;MKQTTAIAITAITFFLFGRLSTKHTEEVIYTKAKPVSGSVQVSLPTKEIQPIEPILPYKYVFIGNTKTEVVDTAKIISDYIAERRYSVTLFDNLHGKLEITPTIQYNQLSAVPYTFTPIEKTVFRKQRWTLFSTLSYNSFNIAGVGGGVVYKNLGIHYKCLWHMRLHQAGHEVGVVVNY
;
A
#
# COMPACT_ATOMS: atom_id res chain seq x y z
N MET A 1 0.11 -53.56 23.55
CA MET A 1 0.97 -52.39 23.81
C MET A 1 1.53 -51.69 22.56
N LYS A 2 1.77 -52.38 21.43
CA LYS A 2 2.40 -51.75 20.24
C LYS A 2 1.48 -50.85 19.40
N GLN A 3 0.18 -51.14 19.32
CA GLN A 3 -0.72 -50.34 18.46
C GLN A 3 -1.24 -49.06 19.14
N THR A 4 -1.46 -49.04 20.46
CA THR A 4 -1.94 -47.86 21.18
C THR A 4 -0.90 -46.74 21.22
N THR A 5 0.37 -47.10 21.34
CA THR A 5 1.51 -46.17 21.29
C THR A 5 1.70 -45.57 19.88
N ALA A 6 1.56 -46.38 18.83
CA ALA A 6 1.62 -45.89 17.44
C ALA A 6 0.56 -44.83 17.13
N ILE A 7 -0.65 -44.97 17.69
CA ILE A 7 -1.76 -44.03 17.44
C ILE A 7 -1.57 -42.71 18.20
N ALA A 8 -1.09 -42.78 19.44
CA ALA A 8 -0.76 -41.57 20.20
C ALA A 8 0.33 -40.75 19.48
N ILE A 9 1.36 -41.42 18.95
CA ILE A 9 2.42 -40.77 18.14
C ILE A 9 1.82 -40.16 16.87
N THR A 10 0.95 -40.89 16.17
CA THR A 10 0.28 -40.39 14.95
C THR A 10 -0.58 -39.16 15.26
N ALA A 11 -1.36 -39.16 16.34
CA ALA A 11 -2.18 -38.03 16.76
C ALA A 11 -1.33 -36.78 17.06
N ILE A 12 -0.22 -36.95 17.81
CA ILE A 12 0.69 -35.87 18.17
C ILE A 12 1.37 -35.31 16.92
N THR A 13 1.80 -36.16 15.98
CA THR A 13 2.41 -35.69 14.73
C THR A 13 1.44 -34.86 13.89
N PHE A 14 0.20 -35.31 13.66
CA PHE A 14 -0.79 -34.53 12.92
C PHE A 14 -1.15 -33.21 13.62
N PHE A 15 -1.24 -33.21 14.95
CA PHE A 15 -1.52 -32.00 15.72
C PHE A 15 -0.39 -30.96 15.60
N LEU A 16 0.86 -31.39 15.70
CA LEU A 16 2.03 -30.51 15.57
C LEU A 16 2.21 -30.00 14.13
N PHE A 17 2.05 -30.87 13.12
CA PHE A 17 2.08 -30.47 11.71
C PHE A 17 0.95 -29.49 11.37
N GLY A 18 -0.24 -29.68 11.97
CA GLY A 18 -1.38 -28.78 11.80
C GLY A 18 -1.10 -27.35 12.28
N ARG A 19 -0.41 -27.19 13.42
CA ARG A 19 -0.05 -25.87 13.95
C ARG A 19 1.05 -25.16 13.15
N LEU A 20 2.02 -25.90 12.60
CA LEU A 20 3.15 -25.30 11.87
C LEU A 20 2.79 -24.90 10.43
N SER A 21 1.80 -25.53 9.82
CA SER A 21 1.54 -25.40 8.38
C SER A 21 0.51 -24.34 8.00
N THR A 22 0.14 -23.43 8.90
CA THR A 22 -0.72 -22.28 8.56
C THR A 22 0.10 -21.23 7.80
N LYS A 23 0.38 -21.50 6.53
CA LYS A 23 1.02 -20.52 5.64
C LYS A 23 0.01 -19.48 5.22
N HIS A 24 0.16 -18.26 5.75
CA HIS A 24 -0.56 -17.10 5.26
C HIS A 24 0.15 -16.56 4.02
N THR A 25 -0.59 -16.40 2.93
CA THR A 25 -0.09 -15.65 1.78
C THR A 25 -0.53 -14.21 1.94
N GLU A 26 0.43 -13.29 1.99
CA GLU A 26 0.19 -11.86 1.94
C GLU A 26 0.18 -11.42 0.49
N GLU A 27 -0.88 -10.75 0.07
CA GLU A 27 -0.99 -10.11 -1.23
C GLU A 27 -1.05 -8.61 -1.00
N VAL A 28 -0.06 -7.89 -1.56
CA VAL A 28 0.05 -6.43 -1.42
C VAL A 28 -0.43 -5.79 -2.71
N ILE A 29 -1.50 -5.01 -2.63
CA ILE A 29 -2.03 -4.26 -3.77
C ILE A 29 -1.84 -2.76 -3.50
N TYR A 30 -1.22 -2.07 -4.45
CA TYR A 30 -1.07 -0.62 -4.45
C TYR A 30 -2.15 -0.01 -5.32
N THR A 31 -3.03 0.79 -4.74
CA THR A 31 -4.14 1.44 -5.46
C THR A 31 -4.03 2.95 -5.33
N LYS A 32 -4.19 3.66 -6.46
CA LYS A 32 -4.27 5.13 -6.45
C LYS A 32 -5.61 5.55 -5.87
N ALA A 33 -5.57 6.33 -4.80
CA ALA A 33 -6.75 6.90 -4.17
C ALA A 33 -7.23 8.14 -4.95
N LYS A 34 -8.39 8.67 -4.56
CA LYS A 34 -8.95 9.88 -5.18
C LYS A 34 -8.01 11.07 -4.92
N PRO A 35 -7.69 11.87 -5.95
CA PRO A 35 -6.90 13.08 -5.77
C PRO A 35 -7.61 14.07 -4.83
N VAL A 36 -6.83 14.68 -3.94
CA VAL A 36 -7.25 15.78 -3.08
C VAL A 36 -6.61 17.06 -3.60
N SER A 37 -7.43 18.07 -3.86
CA SER A 37 -6.97 19.37 -4.31
C SER A 37 -7.27 20.44 -3.26
N GLY A 38 -6.35 21.38 -3.13
CA GLY A 38 -6.50 22.52 -2.24
C GLY A 38 -5.64 23.69 -2.70
N SER A 39 -5.62 24.75 -1.91
CA SER A 39 -4.75 25.89 -2.13
C SER A 39 -4.21 26.40 -0.82
N VAL A 40 -2.89 26.63 -0.76
CA VAL A 40 -2.24 27.26 0.39
C VAL A 40 -2.28 28.77 0.20
N GLN A 41 -2.82 29.48 1.21
CA GLN A 41 -2.74 30.93 1.29
C GLN A 41 -1.32 31.31 1.69
N VAL A 42 -0.68 32.14 0.86
CA VAL A 42 0.70 32.56 1.09
C VAL A 42 0.69 33.88 1.83
N SER A 43 1.34 33.92 3.00
CA SER A 43 1.53 35.14 3.78
C SER A 43 2.70 35.97 3.24
N LEU A 44 3.00 37.10 3.90
CA LEU A 44 4.16 37.93 3.59
C LEU A 44 5.47 37.11 3.53
N PRO A 45 6.41 37.47 2.64
CA PRO A 45 7.68 36.78 2.50
C PRO A 45 8.48 36.86 3.80
N THR A 46 9.08 35.73 4.20
CA THR A 46 9.87 35.65 5.44
C THR A 46 11.21 36.38 5.32
N LYS A 47 11.74 36.52 4.10
CA LYS A 47 13.02 37.19 3.84
C LYS A 47 12.99 37.83 2.46
N GLU A 48 13.37 39.09 2.39
CA GLU A 48 13.60 39.82 1.15
C GLU A 48 15.06 40.29 1.15
N ILE A 49 15.74 40.11 0.01
CA ILE A 49 17.12 40.57 -0.18
C ILE A 49 17.14 41.36 -1.48
N GLN A 50 17.59 42.61 -1.41
CA GLN A 50 17.79 43.43 -2.59
C GLN A 50 19.26 43.33 -3.03
N PRO A 51 19.54 43.14 -4.33
CA PRO A 51 20.90 43.19 -4.84
C PRO A 51 21.47 44.61 -4.72
N ILE A 52 22.76 44.70 -4.38
CA ILE A 52 23.47 45.99 -4.25
C ILE A 52 23.58 46.70 -5.62
N GLU A 53 23.76 45.93 -6.70
CA GLU A 53 23.85 46.43 -8.07
C GLU A 53 22.85 45.68 -8.97
N PRO A 54 21.61 46.18 -9.15
CA PRO A 54 20.61 45.51 -9.98
C PRO A 54 20.91 45.70 -11.46
N ILE A 55 20.81 44.60 -12.23
CA ILE A 55 20.84 44.65 -13.69
C ILE A 55 19.43 45.00 -14.18
N LEU A 56 19.29 46.18 -14.79
CA LEU A 56 18.00 46.67 -15.30
C LEU A 56 17.90 46.48 -16.81
N PRO A 57 16.71 46.14 -17.34
CA PRO A 57 16.50 46.16 -18.79
C PRO A 57 16.65 47.59 -19.32
N TYR A 58 17.34 47.72 -20.44
CA TYR A 58 17.55 48.98 -21.13
C TYR A 58 16.99 48.93 -22.54
N LYS A 59 16.69 50.11 -23.07
CA LYS A 59 16.35 50.35 -24.46
C LYS A 59 17.24 51.46 -25.01
N TYR A 60 17.42 51.46 -26.32
CA TYR A 60 18.18 52.49 -26.99
C TYR A 60 17.28 53.65 -27.38
N VAL A 61 17.73 54.86 -27.09
CA VAL A 61 17.10 56.11 -27.51
C VAL A 61 18.13 56.95 -28.25
N PHE A 62 17.73 57.59 -29.33
CA PHE A 62 18.59 58.52 -30.07
C PHE A 62 18.39 59.93 -29.55
N ILE A 63 19.47 60.55 -29.08
CA ILE A 63 19.51 61.97 -28.69
C ILE A 63 20.43 62.66 -29.69
N GLY A 64 19.84 63.34 -30.68
CA GLY A 64 20.56 63.77 -31.88
C GLY A 64 21.05 62.56 -32.70
N ASN A 65 22.36 62.54 -33.02
CA ASN A 65 23.00 61.41 -33.73
C ASN A 65 23.63 60.37 -32.78
N THR A 66 23.48 60.52 -31.46
CA THR A 66 24.09 59.62 -30.47
C THR A 66 23.08 58.57 -30.01
N LYS A 67 23.50 57.30 -30.01
CA LYS A 67 22.75 56.17 -29.47
C LYS A 67 23.03 56.06 -27.96
N THR A 68 22.01 56.29 -27.14
CA THR A 68 22.12 56.29 -25.68
C THR A 68 21.30 55.14 -25.09
N GLU A 69 21.87 54.47 -24.08
CA GLU A 69 21.16 53.45 -23.29
C GLU A 69 20.37 54.12 -22.17
N VAL A 70 19.08 53.81 -22.11
CA VAL A 70 18.17 54.32 -21.09
C VAL A 70 17.40 53.14 -20.51
N VAL A 71 17.15 53.15 -19.21
CA VAL A 71 16.35 52.10 -18.54
C VAL A 71 14.97 51.99 -19.18
N ASP A 72 14.57 50.76 -19.49
CA ASP A 72 13.27 50.47 -20.08
C ASP A 72 12.20 50.29 -18.98
N THR A 73 11.67 51.41 -18.49
CA THR A 73 10.65 51.44 -17.44
C THR A 73 9.36 50.71 -17.86
N ALA A 74 8.99 50.77 -19.14
CA ALA A 74 7.80 50.10 -19.65
C ALA A 74 7.96 48.57 -19.53
N LYS A 75 9.15 48.04 -19.84
CA LYS A 75 9.44 46.62 -19.67
C LYS A 75 9.45 46.20 -18.20
N ILE A 76 9.99 47.02 -17.30
CA ILE A 76 9.94 46.76 -15.85
C ILE A 76 8.50 46.70 -15.35
N ILE A 77 7.67 47.69 -15.72
CA ILE A 77 6.25 47.72 -15.33
C ILE A 77 5.51 46.52 -15.89
N SER A 78 5.72 46.20 -17.18
CA SER A 78 5.11 45.04 -17.82
C SER A 78 5.49 43.73 -17.13
N ASP A 79 6.75 43.58 -16.72
CA ASP A 79 7.25 42.40 -16.02
C ASP A 79 6.67 42.28 -14.60
N TYR A 80 6.54 43.40 -13.90
CA TYR A 80 5.97 43.49 -12.56
C TYR A 80 4.49 43.11 -12.53
N ILE A 81 3.68 43.60 -13.47
CA ILE A 81 2.24 43.31 -13.51
C ILE A 81 1.90 41.93 -14.08
N ALA A 82 2.87 41.26 -14.70
CA ALA A 82 2.67 39.96 -15.33
C ALA A 82 2.39 38.86 -14.31
N GLU A 83 1.31 38.12 -14.53
CA GLU A 83 1.00 36.90 -13.80
C GLU A 83 1.75 35.71 -14.42
N ARG A 84 2.50 34.97 -13.61
CA ARG A 84 3.26 33.78 -14.00
C ARG A 84 2.73 32.58 -13.25
N ARG A 85 2.34 31.54 -13.99
CA ARG A 85 1.92 30.26 -13.44
C ARG A 85 2.96 29.21 -13.77
N TYR A 86 3.37 28.46 -12.75
CA TYR A 86 4.28 27.33 -12.91
C TYR A 86 3.54 26.03 -12.66
N SER A 87 4.06 24.92 -13.16
CA SER A 87 3.58 23.58 -12.83
C SER A 87 4.79 22.76 -12.39
N VAL A 88 4.76 22.30 -11.14
CA VAL A 88 5.89 21.60 -10.53
C VAL A 88 5.37 20.34 -9.84
N THR A 89 5.94 19.19 -10.16
CA THR A 89 5.76 17.96 -9.40
C THR A 89 6.78 17.92 -8.28
N LEU A 90 6.32 18.01 -7.02
CA LEU A 90 7.21 17.98 -5.86
C LEU A 90 7.75 16.58 -5.59
N PHE A 91 6.91 15.56 -5.79
CA PHE A 91 7.33 14.16 -5.76
C PHE A 91 6.33 13.28 -6.51
N ASP A 92 6.82 12.13 -6.98
CA ASP A 92 6.04 11.03 -7.54
C ASP A 92 6.68 9.72 -7.08
N ASN A 93 6.13 9.11 -6.03
CA ASN A 93 6.72 7.93 -5.38
C ASN A 93 5.64 6.97 -4.86
N LEU A 94 6.06 5.93 -4.13
CA LEU A 94 5.15 4.88 -3.60
C LEU A 94 4.08 5.39 -2.61
N HIS A 95 4.23 6.61 -2.09
CA HIS A 95 3.25 7.25 -1.20
C HIS A 95 2.23 8.11 -1.98
N GLY A 96 2.50 8.39 -3.25
CA GLY A 96 1.64 9.18 -4.10
C GLY A 96 2.40 10.21 -4.93
N LYS A 97 1.62 11.09 -5.53
CA LYS A 97 2.10 12.18 -6.40
C LYS A 97 1.58 13.52 -5.89
N LEU A 98 2.46 14.49 -5.70
CA LEU A 98 2.08 15.85 -5.34
C LEU A 98 2.50 16.83 -6.44
N GLU A 99 1.50 17.51 -7.00
CA GLU A 99 1.69 18.56 -8.00
C GLU A 99 1.24 19.89 -7.41
N ILE A 100 2.01 20.94 -7.66
CA ILE A 100 1.68 22.31 -7.27
C ILE A 100 1.68 23.21 -8.51
N THR A 101 0.79 24.21 -8.51
CA THR A 101 0.67 25.17 -9.61
C THR A 101 0.78 26.61 -9.13
N PRO A 102 1.94 27.02 -8.57
CA PRO A 102 2.07 28.32 -7.93
C PRO A 102 1.87 29.46 -8.93
N THR A 103 1.20 30.50 -8.46
CA THR A 103 0.94 31.74 -9.21
C THR A 103 1.73 32.88 -8.59
N ILE A 104 2.51 33.59 -9.40
CA ILE A 104 3.29 34.76 -9.00
C ILE A 104 2.79 35.97 -9.77
N GLN A 105 2.46 37.05 -9.07
CA GLN A 105 2.07 38.34 -9.67
C GLN A 105 2.60 39.47 -8.80
N TYR A 106 2.97 40.60 -9.39
CA TYR A 106 3.55 41.73 -8.65
C TYR A 106 4.79 41.33 -7.83
N ASN A 107 5.58 40.40 -8.40
CA ASN A 107 6.74 39.78 -7.75
C ASN A 107 6.42 39.09 -6.40
N GLN A 108 5.16 38.75 -6.15
CA GLN A 108 4.71 38.07 -4.94
C GLN A 108 4.02 36.76 -5.30
N LEU A 109 4.29 35.73 -4.49
CA LEU A 109 3.60 34.46 -4.60
C LEU A 109 2.18 34.63 -4.03
N SER A 110 1.16 34.54 -4.89
CA SER A 110 -0.23 34.83 -4.50
C SER A 110 -0.97 33.60 -4.01
N ALA A 111 -0.78 32.46 -4.67
CA ALA A 111 -1.41 31.21 -4.31
C ALA A 111 -0.53 30.02 -4.69
N VAL A 112 -0.64 28.94 -3.91
CA VAL A 112 -0.07 27.63 -4.25
C VAL A 112 -1.20 26.60 -4.25
N PRO A 113 -1.97 26.51 -5.35
CA PRO A 113 -2.83 25.38 -5.58
C PRO A 113 -2.00 24.10 -5.63
N TYR A 114 -2.55 23.02 -5.08
CA TYR A 114 -1.93 21.71 -5.10
C TYR A 114 -2.95 20.63 -5.42
N THR A 115 -2.45 19.54 -6.01
CA THR A 115 -3.18 18.29 -6.22
C THR A 115 -2.32 17.15 -5.70
N PHE A 116 -2.81 16.48 -4.68
CA PHE A 116 -2.18 15.29 -4.10
C PHE A 116 -2.96 14.05 -4.49
N THR A 117 -2.30 13.08 -5.12
CA THR A 117 -2.88 11.77 -5.45
C THR A 117 -2.21 10.70 -4.58
N PRO A 118 -2.82 10.29 -3.46
CA PRO A 118 -2.24 9.28 -2.58
C PRO A 118 -2.21 7.89 -3.23
N ILE A 119 -1.25 7.07 -2.82
CA ILE A 119 -1.25 5.63 -3.11
C ILE A 119 -1.52 4.88 -1.80
N GLU A 120 -2.61 4.13 -1.78
CA GLU A 120 -2.99 3.28 -0.66
C GLU A 120 -2.40 1.89 -0.83
N LYS A 121 -1.82 1.36 0.25
CA LYS A 121 -1.30 -0.01 0.33
C LYS A 121 -2.32 -0.86 1.07
N THR A 122 -3.00 -1.75 0.34
CA THR A 122 -3.89 -2.74 0.96
C THR A 122 -3.19 -4.07 1.04
N VAL A 123 -3.12 -4.65 2.24
CA VAL A 123 -2.54 -5.97 2.48
C VAL A 123 -3.68 -6.96 2.73
N PHE A 124 -3.89 -7.88 1.79
CA PHE A 124 -4.83 -8.97 1.96
C PHE A 124 -4.11 -10.18 2.52
N ARG A 125 -4.55 -10.65 3.70
CA ARG A 125 -4.09 -11.91 4.28
C ARG A 125 -5.07 -13.01 3.88
N LYS A 126 -4.69 -13.86 2.94
CA LYS A 126 -5.51 -15.01 2.54
C LYS A 126 -4.90 -16.30 3.05
N GLN A 127 -5.62 -17.00 3.90
CA GLN A 127 -5.29 -18.38 4.27
C GLN A 127 -5.85 -19.30 3.18
N ARG A 128 -4.97 -19.89 2.36
CA ARG A 128 -5.36 -20.78 1.26
C ARG A 128 -5.51 -22.23 1.69
N TRP A 129 -4.75 -22.64 2.70
CA TRP A 129 -4.71 -24.00 3.22
C TRP A 129 -4.95 -23.99 4.73
N THR A 130 -5.82 -24.89 5.17
CA THR A 130 -6.11 -25.09 6.60
C THR A 130 -5.87 -26.56 6.92
N LEU A 131 -4.86 -26.84 7.75
CA LEU A 131 -4.71 -28.16 8.33
C LEU A 131 -5.62 -28.27 9.55
N PHE A 132 -6.20 -29.44 9.75
CA PHE A 132 -7.04 -29.73 10.90
C PHE A 132 -6.79 -31.14 11.41
N SER A 133 -6.99 -31.34 12.72
CA SER A 133 -7.01 -32.65 13.36
C SER A 133 -8.46 -33.03 13.68
N THR A 134 -8.77 -34.33 13.62
CA THR A 134 -10.09 -34.86 13.95
C THR A 134 -9.98 -35.95 15.01
N LEU A 135 -10.93 -35.92 15.94
CA LEU A 135 -11.14 -36.93 16.96
C LEU A 135 -12.59 -37.37 16.84
N SER A 136 -12.82 -38.68 16.83
CA SER A 136 -14.17 -39.23 16.79
C SER A 136 -14.32 -40.37 17.80
N TYR A 137 -15.53 -40.50 18.33
CA TYR A 137 -15.94 -41.63 19.15
C TYR A 137 -17.40 -41.91 18.84
N ASN A 138 -17.78 -43.18 18.67
CA ASN A 138 -19.14 -43.56 18.32
C ASN A 138 -19.73 -44.59 19.29
N SER A 139 -21.06 -44.77 19.22
CA SER A 139 -21.82 -45.70 20.06
C SER A 139 -21.46 -47.18 19.83
N PHE A 140 -20.68 -47.51 18.80
CA PHE A 140 -20.16 -48.85 18.54
C PHE A 140 -18.81 -49.11 19.24
N ASN A 141 -18.36 -48.23 20.15
CA ASN A 141 -17.05 -48.30 20.81
C ASN A 141 -15.87 -48.23 19.82
N ILE A 142 -16.02 -47.43 18.77
CA ILE A 142 -14.94 -47.13 17.83
C ILE A 142 -14.44 -45.72 18.14
N ALA A 143 -13.15 -45.60 18.46
CA ALA A 143 -12.45 -44.33 18.59
C ALA A 143 -11.63 -44.04 17.34
N GLY A 144 -11.56 -42.79 16.92
CA GLY A 144 -10.86 -42.35 15.73
C GLY A 144 -9.97 -41.15 15.98
N VAL A 145 -8.79 -41.18 15.38
CA VAL A 145 -7.82 -40.07 15.36
C VAL A 145 -7.41 -39.83 13.92
N GLY A 146 -7.33 -38.57 13.51
CA GLY A 146 -6.92 -38.26 12.16
C GLY A 146 -6.60 -36.80 11.92
N GLY A 147 -6.32 -36.48 10.66
CA GLY A 147 -6.07 -35.13 10.23
C GLY A 147 -6.36 -34.96 8.75
N GLY A 148 -6.44 -33.71 8.32
CA GLY A 148 -6.75 -33.37 6.95
C GLY A 148 -6.29 -31.99 6.55
N VAL A 149 -6.44 -31.70 5.27
CA VAL A 149 -6.17 -30.40 4.66
C VAL A 149 -7.43 -29.91 3.97
N VAL A 150 -7.78 -28.65 4.17
CA VAL A 150 -8.82 -27.95 3.42
C VAL A 150 -8.15 -26.92 2.53
N TYR A 151 -8.49 -26.93 1.24
CA TYR A 151 -8.20 -25.86 0.31
C TYR A 151 -9.48 -25.11 -0.01
N LYS A 152 -9.56 -23.84 0.42
CA LYS A 152 -10.78 -23.02 0.36
C LYS A 152 -11.96 -23.73 1.06
N ASN A 153 -12.81 -24.40 0.29
CA ASN A 153 -14.06 -25.01 0.76
C ASN A 153 -14.07 -26.53 0.64
N LEU A 154 -13.03 -27.14 0.05
CA LEU A 154 -12.95 -28.58 -0.17
C LEU A 154 -11.68 -29.14 0.48
N GLY A 155 -11.84 -30.20 1.25
CA GLY A 155 -10.75 -30.83 1.98
C GLY A 155 -10.80 -32.33 1.97
N ILE A 156 -9.66 -32.94 2.23
CA ILE A 156 -9.51 -34.39 2.37
C ILE A 156 -8.97 -34.66 3.77
N HIS A 157 -9.48 -35.69 4.41
CA HIS A 157 -8.98 -36.15 5.69
C HIS A 157 -8.79 -37.66 5.72
N TYR A 158 -7.91 -38.07 6.61
CA TYR A 158 -7.62 -39.45 6.90
C TYR A 158 -7.73 -39.68 8.41
N LYS A 159 -8.42 -40.75 8.81
CA LYS A 159 -8.55 -41.17 10.20
C LYS A 159 -8.17 -42.63 10.34
N CYS A 160 -7.46 -42.94 11.42
CA CYS A 160 -7.31 -44.30 11.93
C CYS A 160 -8.39 -44.55 12.96
N LEU A 161 -9.17 -45.62 12.76
CA LEU A 161 -10.24 -46.07 13.62
C LEU A 161 -9.77 -47.29 14.43
N TRP A 162 -10.18 -47.36 15.69
CA TRP A 162 -9.92 -48.49 16.57
C TRP A 162 -11.20 -48.94 17.25
N HIS A 163 -11.53 -50.22 17.10
CA HIS A 163 -12.61 -50.85 17.82
C HIS A 163 -12.14 -51.35 19.19
N MET A 164 -12.58 -50.68 20.27
CA MET A 164 -12.04 -50.91 21.63
C MET A 164 -12.35 -52.31 22.18
N ARG A 165 -13.48 -52.90 21.77
CA ARG A 165 -13.91 -54.23 22.20
C ARG A 165 -13.30 -55.36 21.35
N LEU A 166 -13.29 -55.21 20.02
CA LEU A 166 -12.85 -56.26 19.09
C LEU A 166 -11.36 -56.22 18.76
N HIS A 167 -10.61 -55.23 19.25
CA HIS A 167 -9.17 -55.05 18.96
C HIS A 167 -8.85 -54.99 17.45
N GLN A 168 -9.78 -54.45 16.67
CA GLN A 168 -9.66 -54.29 15.22
C GLN A 168 -9.33 -52.83 14.88
N ALA A 169 -8.45 -52.63 13.91
CA ALA A 169 -8.09 -51.33 13.37
C ALA A 169 -8.69 -51.15 11.97
N GLY A 170 -9.08 -49.92 11.65
CA GLY A 170 -9.61 -49.54 10.36
C GLY A 170 -9.07 -48.18 9.92
N HIS A 171 -9.22 -47.88 8.63
CA HIS A 171 -8.82 -46.61 8.05
C HIS A 171 -10.01 -45.98 7.35
N GLU A 172 -10.20 -44.68 7.56
CA GLU A 172 -11.24 -43.89 6.93
C GLU A 172 -10.58 -42.76 6.14
N VAL A 173 -10.93 -42.66 4.86
CA VAL A 173 -10.62 -41.50 4.01
C VAL A 173 -11.94 -40.80 3.74
N GLY A 174 -12.00 -39.50 4.01
CA GLY A 174 -13.21 -38.72 3.82
C GLY A 174 -12.92 -37.38 3.16
N VAL A 175 -13.96 -36.83 2.54
CA VAL A 175 -13.96 -35.47 1.98
C VAL A 175 -14.74 -34.57 2.93
N VAL A 176 -14.26 -33.35 3.13
CA VAL A 176 -14.93 -32.30 3.90
C VAL A 176 -15.29 -31.17 2.95
N VAL A 177 -16.54 -30.72 3.01
CA VAL A 177 -17.03 -29.56 2.27
C VAL A 177 -17.51 -28.55 3.30
N ASN A 178 -16.90 -27.36 3.29
CA ASN A 178 -17.33 -26.23 4.11
C ASN A 178 -18.18 -25.30 3.23
N TYR A 179 -19.45 -25.14 3.59
CA TYR A 179 -20.39 -24.22 2.94
C TYR A 179 -20.29 -22.82 3.54
#